data_AF-A0A7D3VQX0-F1
#
_entry.id   AF-A0A7D3VQX0-F1
#
_cell.length_a   1.000
_cell.length_b   1.000
_cell.length_c   1.000
_cell.angle_alpha   90.00
_cell.angle_beta   90.00
_cell.angle_gamma   90.00
#
_symmetry.space_group_name_H-M   'P 1'
#
loop_
_entity.id
_entity.type
_entity.pdbx_description
1 polymer ?
#
loop_
_entity_poly.entity_id
_entity_poly.type
_entity_poly.pdbx_seq_one_letter_code
_entity_poly.pdbx_strand_id
1 'polypeptide(L)'
;MRWISAGFLLLVVTGTLVSLATDRAAYHPVRLLRSIAALRRSPFLAPDVVRRLRAYNKPGFHPDDPDNTELLERPSGAGARPCMKITPLLSWNCNLDGRPLTGDRQVRRTVHTPDLVHPLGSGHRTEEEVEVAGTAVDEVMAELAALEDPKVRAVNERHGDDHGVNLGKLRALAKRLKTQQDLARGLWGTGDGAARLLALLICRPKAFERDELDTMMREARTPKVQDWLVNYVVKKSPHAEDLRLAWFADPDPVVAAAGWALTAERVVKKPEGLDLAGLLDVIEAEMKDAPDRLQWAMNTCLAEIGIEHGEHRARAIGIGERLEVLKDYPTSPGCTSPFAPIWIDEMVRRQGGTSPAAR
;
A
#
# COMPACT_ATOMS: atom_id res chain seq x y z
N MET A 1 9.67 -40.63 -3.92
CA MET A 1 9.42 -39.23 -4.35
C MET A 1 9.66 -38.98 -5.85
N ARG A 2 10.75 -39.46 -6.48
CA ARG A 2 11.07 -39.12 -7.89
C ARG A 2 10.07 -39.62 -8.95
N TRP A 3 9.44 -40.77 -8.74
CA TRP A 3 8.49 -41.37 -9.69
C TRP A 3 7.13 -40.67 -9.75
N ILE A 4 6.63 -40.18 -8.61
CA ILE A 4 5.36 -39.44 -8.55
C ILE A 4 5.53 -38.07 -9.21
N SER A 5 6.64 -37.38 -8.92
CA SER A 5 6.97 -36.10 -9.57
C SER A 5 7.18 -36.26 -11.08
N ALA A 6 7.85 -37.33 -11.52
CA ALA A 6 8.03 -37.63 -12.94
C ALA A 6 6.71 -37.97 -13.64
N GLY A 7 5.84 -38.76 -12.99
CA GLY A 7 4.52 -39.11 -13.53
C GLY A 7 3.60 -37.89 -13.65
N PHE A 8 3.62 -37.00 -12.66
CA PHE A 8 2.86 -35.75 -12.69
C PHE A 8 3.35 -34.81 -13.80
N LEU A 9 4.66 -34.63 -13.94
CA LEU A 9 5.24 -33.83 -15.03
C LEU A 9 4.89 -34.40 -16.40
N LEU A 10 4.98 -35.72 -16.57
CA LEU A 10 4.59 -36.38 -17.81
C LEU A 10 3.10 -36.14 -18.11
N LEU A 11 2.21 -36.31 -17.13
CA LEU A 11 0.78 -36.08 -17.27
C LEU A 11 0.48 -34.64 -17.71
N VAL A 12 1.09 -33.64 -17.05
CA VAL A 12 0.87 -32.22 -17.35
C VAL A 12 1.38 -31.87 -18.74
N VAL A 13 2.58 -32.32 -19.12
CA VAL A 13 3.14 -32.08 -20.44
C VAL A 13 2.28 -32.73 -21.52
N THR A 14 1.87 -33.98 -21.32
CA THR A 14 1.06 -34.72 -22.29
C THR A 14 -0.33 -34.09 -22.43
N GLY A 15 -0.98 -33.74 -21.32
CA GLY A 15 -2.29 -33.07 -21.33
C GLY A 15 -2.25 -31.71 -22.00
N THR A 16 -1.18 -30.94 -21.78
CA THR A 16 -0.98 -29.64 -22.43
C THR A 16 -0.75 -29.79 -23.94
N LEU A 17 0.05 -30.78 -24.36
CA LEU A 17 0.29 -31.07 -25.78
C LEU A 17 -0.99 -31.54 -26.49
N VAL A 18 -1.78 -32.40 -25.85
CA VAL A 18 -3.08 -32.84 -26.39
C VAL A 18 -4.06 -31.67 -26.49
N SER A 19 -4.14 -30.82 -25.47
CA SER A 19 -4.99 -29.62 -25.48
C SER A 19 -4.58 -28.62 -26.56
N LEU A 20 -3.28 -28.46 -26.82
CA LEU A 20 -2.77 -27.60 -27.89
C LEU A 20 -3.00 -28.20 -29.27
N ALA A 21 -2.96 -29.53 -29.40
CA ALA A 21 -3.18 -30.24 -30.66
C ALA A 21 -4.67 -30.27 -31.07
N THR A 22 -5.59 -30.22 -30.10
CA THR A 22 -7.04 -30.19 -30.36
C THR A 22 -7.60 -28.79 -30.60
N ASP A 23 -6.85 -27.73 -30.27
CA ASP A 23 -7.23 -26.34 -30.55
C ASP A 23 -6.89 -25.94 -32.00
N ARG A 24 -7.91 -25.99 -32.86
CA ARG A 24 -7.79 -25.63 -34.28
C ARG A 24 -7.57 -24.13 -34.52
N ALA A 25 -7.90 -23.27 -33.56
CA ALA A 25 -7.70 -21.81 -33.66
C ALA A 25 -6.27 -21.38 -33.27
N ALA A 26 -5.52 -22.25 -32.58
CA ALA A 26 -4.15 -21.99 -32.14
C ALA A 26 -3.06 -22.34 -33.19
N TYR A 27 -3.41 -23.02 -34.28
CA TYR A 27 -2.42 -23.59 -35.20
C TYR A 27 -2.23 -22.77 -36.49
N HIS A 28 -1.24 -21.87 -36.48
CA HIS A 28 -0.66 -21.31 -37.72
C HIS A 28 0.73 -21.92 -37.94
N PRO A 29 0.87 -23.01 -38.72
CA PRO A 29 2.08 -23.85 -38.74
C PRO A 29 3.34 -23.07 -39.14
N VAL A 30 3.19 -22.08 -40.02
CA VAL A 30 4.29 -21.19 -40.43
C VAL A 30 4.77 -20.29 -39.28
N ARG A 31 3.85 -19.85 -38.39
CA ARG A 31 4.17 -18.95 -37.26
C ARG A 31 4.86 -19.74 -36.14
N LEU A 32 4.44 -20.98 -35.91
CA LEU A 32 5.07 -21.89 -34.96
C LEU A 32 6.51 -22.22 -35.36
N LEU A 33 6.74 -22.62 -36.61
CA LEU A 33 8.08 -22.91 -37.11
C LEU A 33 9.01 -21.69 -37.05
N ARG A 34 8.51 -20.49 -37.41
CA ARG A 34 9.28 -19.24 -37.26
C ARG A 34 9.60 -18.92 -35.79
N SER A 35 8.65 -19.16 -34.88
CA SER A 35 8.85 -18.90 -33.45
C SER A 35 9.86 -19.86 -32.82
N ILE A 36 9.83 -21.14 -33.20
CA ILE A 36 10.82 -22.14 -32.79
C ILE A 36 12.22 -21.78 -33.34
N ALA A 37 12.29 -21.36 -34.61
CA ALA A 37 13.54 -20.91 -35.21
C ALA A 37 14.09 -19.62 -34.57
N ALA A 38 13.22 -18.71 -34.12
CA ALA A 38 13.60 -17.50 -33.39
C ALA A 38 14.08 -17.83 -31.97
N LEU A 39 13.48 -18.84 -31.32
CA LEU A 39 13.84 -19.27 -29.96
C LEU A 39 15.32 -19.66 -29.87
N ARG A 40 15.87 -20.33 -30.90
CA ARG A 40 17.30 -20.69 -30.97
C ARG A 40 18.26 -19.51 -30.92
N ARG A 41 17.80 -18.31 -31.24
CA ARG A 41 18.57 -17.06 -31.17
C ARG A 41 18.19 -16.19 -29.96
N SER A 42 17.40 -16.74 -29.04
CA SER A 42 16.97 -16.03 -27.84
C SER A 42 18.14 -15.83 -26.87
N PRO A 43 18.30 -14.63 -26.30
CA PRO A 43 19.31 -14.37 -25.27
C PRO A 43 19.12 -15.25 -24.02
N PHE A 44 17.92 -15.78 -23.79
CA PHE A 44 17.64 -16.69 -22.67
C PHE A 44 18.26 -18.09 -22.84
N LEU A 45 18.59 -18.48 -24.07
CA LEU A 45 19.28 -19.74 -24.37
C LEU A 45 20.78 -19.55 -24.61
N ALA A 46 21.30 -18.33 -24.39
CA ALA A 46 22.73 -18.08 -24.46
C ALA A 46 23.48 -18.96 -23.44
N PRO A 47 24.64 -19.53 -23.80
CA PRO A 47 25.40 -20.42 -22.92
C PRO A 47 25.68 -19.82 -21.54
N ASP A 48 25.89 -18.51 -21.46
CA ASP A 48 26.19 -17.81 -20.20
C ASP A 48 24.97 -17.66 -19.30
N VAL A 49 23.78 -17.43 -19.87
CA VAL A 49 22.51 -17.37 -19.12
C VAL A 49 22.16 -18.76 -18.59
N VAL A 50 22.29 -19.79 -19.42
CA VAL A 50 22.07 -21.18 -19.00
C VAL A 50 23.05 -21.59 -17.88
N ARG A 51 24.32 -21.16 -17.97
CA ARG A 51 25.33 -21.39 -16.92
C ARG A 51 24.94 -20.71 -15.61
N ARG A 52 24.47 -19.45 -15.65
CA ARG A 52 23.97 -18.71 -14.48
C ARG A 52 22.75 -19.40 -13.88
N LEU A 53 21.75 -19.78 -14.68
CA LEU A 53 20.55 -20.47 -14.20
C LEU A 53 20.86 -21.82 -13.53
N ARG A 54 21.87 -22.55 -14.01
CA ARG A 54 22.33 -23.79 -13.35
C ARG A 54 22.97 -23.54 -11.98
N ALA A 55 23.54 -22.37 -11.73
CA ALA A 55 24.13 -22.03 -10.42
C ALA A 55 23.06 -21.98 -9.32
N TYR A 56 21.86 -21.49 -9.62
CA TYR A 56 20.73 -21.43 -8.69
C TYR A 56 20.21 -22.81 -8.24
N ASN A 57 20.50 -23.87 -9.01
CA ASN A 57 20.10 -25.24 -8.68
C ASN A 57 21.22 -26.05 -8.00
N LYS A 58 22.35 -25.41 -7.65
CA LYS A 58 23.40 -26.07 -6.86
C LYS A 58 22.98 -26.14 -5.39
N PRO A 59 23.12 -27.30 -4.72
CA PRO A 59 22.93 -27.40 -3.28
C PRO A 59 23.88 -26.44 -2.55
N GLY A 60 23.36 -25.63 -1.63
CA GLY A 60 24.14 -24.64 -0.87
C GLY A 60 24.30 -23.27 -1.55
N PHE A 61 23.57 -23.00 -2.63
CA PHE A 61 23.54 -21.68 -3.29
C PHE A 61 23.12 -20.57 -2.31
N HIS A 62 23.95 -19.53 -2.18
CA HIS A 62 23.60 -18.28 -1.52
C HIS A 62 23.39 -17.17 -2.58
N PRO A 63 22.37 -16.31 -2.44
CA PRO A 63 22.11 -15.22 -3.39
C PRO A 63 23.29 -14.24 -3.63
N ASP A 64 24.25 -14.21 -2.71
CA ASP A 64 25.45 -13.36 -2.76
C ASP A 64 26.67 -14.04 -3.39
N ASP A 65 26.58 -15.32 -3.76
CA ASP A 65 27.66 -16.05 -4.46
C ASP A 65 28.02 -15.45 -5.86
N PRO A 66 27.09 -14.85 -6.63
CA PRO A 66 27.41 -14.17 -7.87
C PRO A 66 28.02 -12.79 -7.61
N ASP A 67 29.26 -12.58 -8.06
CA ASP A 67 29.89 -11.26 -8.08
C ASP A 67 29.14 -10.33 -9.05
N ASN A 68 28.34 -9.43 -8.47
CA ASN A 68 27.55 -8.44 -9.19
C ASN A 68 28.17 -7.04 -9.09
N THR A 69 29.44 -6.93 -8.67
CA THR A 69 30.11 -5.62 -8.48
C THR A 69 30.12 -4.81 -9.78
N GLU A 70 30.30 -5.45 -10.93
CA GLU A 70 30.23 -4.80 -12.26
C GLU A 70 28.82 -4.23 -12.59
N LEU A 71 27.75 -4.84 -12.07
CA LEU A 71 26.38 -4.30 -12.21
C LEU A 71 26.15 -3.08 -11.30
N LEU A 72 26.90 -2.97 -10.20
CA LEU A 72 26.88 -1.82 -9.30
C LEU A 72 27.78 -0.68 -9.81
N GLU A 73 28.86 -1.00 -10.52
CA GLU A 73 29.84 -0.03 -11.05
C GLU A 73 29.46 0.54 -12.43
N ARG A 74 28.58 -0.12 -13.20
CA ARG A 74 27.99 0.49 -14.40
C ARG A 74 27.18 1.71 -13.98
N PRO A 75 27.46 2.92 -14.50
CA PRO A 75 26.58 4.06 -14.30
C PRO A 75 25.19 3.67 -14.83
N SER A 76 24.21 3.71 -13.94
CA SER A 76 22.83 3.35 -14.21
C SER A 76 22.19 4.40 -15.11
N GLY A 77 22.49 4.32 -16.41
CA GLY A 77 21.54 4.77 -17.43
C GLY A 77 20.33 3.84 -17.34
N ALA A 78 19.20 4.41 -16.91
CA ALA A 78 17.95 3.75 -16.53
C ALA A 78 17.90 3.26 -15.07
N GLY A 79 17.25 4.08 -14.24
CA GLY A 79 17.02 3.83 -12.83
C GLY A 79 16.16 2.60 -12.56
N ALA A 80 16.65 1.74 -11.69
CA ALA A 80 15.83 0.81 -10.94
C ALA A 80 15.77 1.30 -9.49
N ARG A 81 14.63 1.87 -9.10
CA ARG A 81 14.19 2.05 -7.71
C ARG A 81 12.67 1.78 -7.64
N PRO A 82 12.16 1.32 -6.48
CA PRO A 82 11.17 0.24 -6.40
C PRO A 82 9.79 0.58 -6.97
N CYS A 83 9.19 -0.47 -7.51
CA CYS A 83 7.92 -0.53 -8.23
C CYS A 83 6.72 -0.03 -7.40
N MET A 84 6.00 0.96 -7.93
CA MET A 84 4.66 1.36 -7.44
C MET A 84 3.61 0.69 -8.34
N LYS A 85 3.02 -0.42 -7.88
CA LYS A 85 1.81 -0.95 -8.51
C LYS A 85 0.61 -0.18 -7.95
N ILE A 86 0.07 0.72 -8.76
CA ILE A 86 -1.18 1.44 -8.45
C ILE A 86 -2.34 0.44 -8.60
N THR A 87 -2.75 -0.17 -7.49
CA THR A 87 -4.09 -0.73 -7.31
C THR A 87 -5.02 0.39 -6.83
N PRO A 88 -6.31 0.40 -7.20
CA PRO A 88 -7.22 1.50 -6.90
C PRO A 88 -7.60 1.42 -5.42
N LEU A 89 -6.88 2.16 -4.58
CA LEU A 89 -7.18 2.57 -3.21
C LEU A 89 -5.94 3.36 -2.75
N LEU A 90 -5.90 4.65 -3.11
CA LEU A 90 -4.73 5.49 -2.88
C LEU A 90 -4.55 5.77 -1.38
N SER A 91 -3.51 5.13 -0.88
CA SER A 91 -2.85 5.24 0.40
C SER A 91 -1.38 5.45 0.06
N TRP A 92 -0.65 6.33 0.77
CA TRP A 92 0.78 6.49 0.53
C TRP A 92 1.51 5.19 0.84
N ASN A 93 1.71 4.34 -0.16
CA ASN A 93 2.32 3.05 0.08
C ASN A 93 3.26 2.69 -1.08
N CYS A 94 4.54 3.00 -0.90
CA CYS A 94 5.58 2.07 -1.34
C CYS A 94 5.66 0.96 -0.28
N ASN A 95 5.00 -0.16 -0.57
CA ASN A 95 5.24 -1.42 0.12
C ASN A 95 6.06 -2.33 -0.81
N LEU A 96 7.23 -2.76 -0.34
CA LEU A 96 8.25 -3.47 -1.13
C LEU A 96 7.87 -4.88 -1.61
N ASP A 97 6.70 -5.43 -1.29
CA ASP A 97 6.48 -6.88 -1.42
C ASP A 97 5.33 -7.34 -2.33
N GLY A 98 4.81 -6.49 -3.21
CA GLY A 98 4.22 -6.91 -4.50
C GLY A 98 3.29 -8.15 -4.55
N ARG A 99 2.51 -8.48 -3.52
CA ARG A 99 1.56 -9.61 -3.52
C ARG A 99 0.10 -9.15 -3.45
N PRO A 100 -0.80 -9.74 -4.27
CA PRO A 100 -2.22 -9.47 -4.19
C PRO A 100 -2.84 -10.08 -2.92
N LEU A 101 -3.76 -9.34 -2.29
CA LEU A 101 -4.64 -9.85 -1.25
C LEU A 101 -5.71 -10.74 -1.93
N THR A 102 -5.48 -12.04 -1.94
CA THR A 102 -6.50 -13.02 -2.34
C THR A 102 -7.41 -13.35 -1.16
N GLY A 103 -8.72 -13.24 -1.36
CA GLY A 103 -9.68 -14.14 -0.71
C GLY A 103 -10.68 -13.49 0.23
N ASP A 104 -11.61 -12.71 -0.31
CA ASP A 104 -12.88 -12.46 0.37
C ASP A 104 -13.85 -13.59 -0.01
N ARG A 105 -13.87 -14.66 0.80
CA ARG A 105 -14.94 -15.65 0.77
C ARG A 105 -15.83 -15.36 1.98
N GLN A 106 -16.87 -14.56 1.73
CA GLN A 106 -18.00 -14.41 2.65
C GLN A 106 -18.46 -15.80 3.10
N VAL A 107 -18.28 -16.09 4.38
CA VAL A 107 -19.06 -17.13 5.06
C VAL A 107 -20.11 -16.39 5.88
N ARG A 108 -21.34 -16.34 5.35
CA ARG A 108 -22.52 -16.10 6.17
C ARG A 108 -22.54 -17.18 7.25
N ARG A 109 -22.33 -16.79 8.50
CA ARG A 109 -22.87 -17.51 9.65
C ARG A 109 -23.93 -16.63 10.27
N THR A 110 -25.17 -17.01 10.04
CA THR A 110 -26.29 -16.73 10.92
C THR A 110 -25.91 -17.20 12.32
N VAL A 111 -25.71 -16.26 13.24
CA VAL A 111 -25.63 -16.56 14.67
C VAL A 111 -26.94 -16.10 15.29
N HIS A 112 -27.65 -17.08 15.82
CA HIS A 112 -28.84 -16.95 16.63
C HIS A 112 -28.44 -16.30 17.96
N THR A 113 -29.01 -15.14 18.27
CA THR A 113 -28.87 -14.46 19.56
C THR A 113 -29.72 -15.18 20.61
N PRO A 114 -29.18 -15.45 21.81
CA PRO A 114 -29.97 -15.40 23.02
C PRO A 114 -29.58 -14.16 23.82
N ASP A 115 -30.59 -13.37 24.15
CA ASP A 115 -30.52 -12.30 25.13
C ASP A 115 -30.02 -12.84 26.48
N LEU A 116 -28.88 -12.34 26.93
CA LEU A 116 -28.54 -12.29 28.35
C LEU A 116 -27.93 -10.93 28.65
N VAL A 117 -28.77 -10.07 29.20
CA VAL A 117 -28.42 -8.82 29.85
C VAL A 117 -27.62 -9.16 31.11
N HIS A 118 -26.36 -8.74 31.18
CA HIS A 118 -25.62 -8.60 32.44
C HIS A 118 -25.07 -7.16 32.54
N PRO A 119 -25.06 -6.58 33.75
CA PRO A 119 -24.99 -5.13 33.93
C PRO A 119 -23.56 -4.59 33.85
N LEU A 120 -23.49 -3.30 33.51
CA LEU A 120 -22.31 -2.46 33.44
C LEU A 120 -21.44 -2.58 34.71
N GLY A 121 -20.25 -3.17 34.55
CA GLY A 121 -19.16 -3.14 35.53
C GLY A 121 -18.11 -2.10 35.12
N SER A 122 -17.86 -1.13 36.00
CA SER A 122 -16.83 -0.09 35.88
C SER A 122 -15.44 -0.67 35.64
N GLY A 123 -14.70 -0.10 34.69
CA GLY A 123 -13.35 -0.50 34.30
C GLY A 123 -12.28 -0.22 35.37
N HIS A 124 -12.13 -1.14 36.31
CA HIS A 124 -10.86 -1.36 37.01
C HIS A 124 -10.16 -2.55 36.33
N ARG A 125 -9.17 -2.24 35.47
CA ARG A 125 -8.14 -3.22 35.14
C ARG A 125 -7.40 -3.54 36.44
N THR A 126 -7.18 -4.82 36.72
CA THR A 126 -6.41 -5.22 37.90
C THR A 126 -4.95 -4.82 37.74
N GLU A 127 -4.26 -4.53 38.84
CA GLU A 127 -2.83 -4.17 38.83
C GLU A 127 -1.99 -5.24 38.09
N GLU A 128 -2.37 -6.50 38.23
CA GLU A 128 -1.77 -7.65 37.55
C GLU A 128 -1.92 -7.59 36.02
N GLU A 129 -3.08 -7.16 35.48
CA GLU A 129 -3.27 -6.99 34.03
C GLU A 129 -2.41 -5.85 33.46
N VAL A 130 -2.19 -4.79 34.24
CA VAL A 130 -1.32 -3.67 33.86
C VAL A 130 0.15 -4.10 33.86
N GLU A 131 0.57 -4.87 34.86
CA GLU A 131 1.94 -5.38 35.00
C GLU A 131 2.31 -6.38 33.89
N VAL A 132 1.40 -7.29 33.55
CA VAL A 132 1.58 -8.23 32.42
C VAL A 132 1.66 -7.49 31.09
N ALA A 133 0.82 -6.46 30.88
CA ALA A 133 0.88 -5.65 29.67
C ALA A 133 2.19 -4.85 29.57
N GLY A 134 2.70 -4.30 30.68
CA GLY A 134 4.00 -3.63 30.74
C GLY A 134 5.15 -4.57 30.36
N THR A 135 5.15 -5.78 30.93
CA THR A 135 6.17 -6.81 30.64
C THR A 135 6.16 -7.19 29.16
N ALA A 136 4.97 -7.37 28.56
CA ALA A 136 4.84 -7.69 27.14
C ALA A 136 5.32 -6.54 26.22
N VAL A 137 5.11 -5.28 26.61
CA VAL A 137 5.65 -4.12 25.89
C VAL A 137 7.16 -4.16 25.93
N ASP A 138 7.77 -4.36 27.09
CA ASP A 138 9.23 -4.37 27.26
C ASP A 138 9.90 -5.47 26.43
N GLU A 139 9.32 -6.68 26.40
CA GLU A 139 9.79 -7.78 25.55
C GLU A 139 9.76 -7.42 24.06
N VAL A 140 8.66 -6.83 23.58
CA VAL A 140 8.53 -6.43 22.18
C VAL A 140 9.45 -5.26 21.84
N MET A 141 9.65 -4.32 22.77
CA MET A 141 10.61 -3.22 22.59
C MET A 141 12.04 -3.75 22.48
N ALA A 142 12.42 -4.75 23.28
CA ALA A 142 13.73 -5.40 23.15
C ALA A 142 13.89 -6.12 21.80
N GLU A 143 12.84 -6.77 21.30
CA GLU A 143 12.85 -7.36 19.95
C GLU A 143 12.97 -6.30 18.85
N LEU A 144 12.27 -5.18 18.96
CA LEU A 144 12.36 -4.06 18.02
C LEU A 144 13.77 -3.46 18.00
N ALA A 145 14.39 -3.29 19.17
CA ALA A 145 15.77 -2.82 19.30
C ALA A 145 16.75 -3.78 18.63
N ALA A 146 16.55 -5.10 18.75
CA ALA A 146 17.37 -6.11 18.08
C ALA A 146 17.21 -6.11 16.55
N LEU A 147 16.09 -5.59 16.02
CA LEU A 147 15.83 -5.46 14.58
C LEU A 147 16.31 -4.13 13.99
N GLU A 148 16.80 -3.22 14.82
CA GLU A 148 17.29 -1.91 14.40
C GLU A 148 18.52 -2.03 13.49
N ASP A 149 18.51 -1.26 12.41
CA ASP A 149 19.61 -1.15 11.47
C ASP A 149 19.95 0.35 11.24
N PRO A 150 21.14 0.82 11.63
CA PRO A 150 21.54 2.22 11.43
C PRO A 150 21.50 2.70 9.98
N LYS A 151 21.71 1.80 9.01
CA LYS A 151 21.60 2.14 7.59
C LYS A 151 20.14 2.40 7.19
N VAL A 152 19.21 1.58 7.72
CA VAL A 152 17.78 1.77 7.51
C VAL A 152 17.32 3.07 8.16
N ARG A 153 17.75 3.34 9.41
CA ARG A 153 17.49 4.60 10.11
C ARG A 153 17.93 5.81 9.28
N ALA A 154 19.19 5.83 8.84
CA ALA A 154 19.74 6.96 8.08
C ALA A 154 19.00 7.21 6.75
N VAL A 155 18.45 6.17 6.12
CA VAL A 155 17.61 6.32 4.92
C VAL A 155 16.24 6.88 5.29
N ASN A 156 15.61 6.36 6.34
CA ASN A 156 14.27 6.79 6.76
C ASN A 156 14.26 8.24 7.29
N GLU A 157 15.30 8.66 8.00
CA GLU A 157 15.43 10.03 8.51
C GLU A 157 15.48 11.06 7.37
N ARG A 158 16.10 10.72 6.24
CA ARG A 158 16.08 11.56 5.02
C ARG A 158 14.67 11.72 4.44
N HIS A 159 13.75 10.84 4.79
CA HIS A 159 12.34 10.88 4.42
C HIS A 159 11.44 11.41 5.56
N GLY A 160 12.03 11.88 6.67
CA GLY A 160 11.29 12.40 7.82
C GLY A 160 10.77 11.33 8.80
N ASP A 161 11.20 10.08 8.63
CA ASP A 161 10.80 8.94 9.47
C ASP A 161 11.92 8.56 10.46
N ASP A 162 11.57 8.25 11.71
CA ASP A 162 12.51 8.04 12.83
C ASP A 162 12.75 6.56 13.18
N HIS A 163 12.24 5.63 12.36
CA HIS A 163 12.38 4.19 12.63
C HIS A 163 13.61 3.58 11.95
N GLY A 164 14.37 2.78 12.70
CA GLY A 164 15.50 2.01 12.17
C GLY A 164 15.17 0.59 11.73
N VAL A 165 13.91 0.17 11.83
CA VAL A 165 13.49 -1.21 11.53
C VAL A 165 13.04 -1.36 10.08
N ASN A 166 13.53 -2.41 9.41
CA ASN A 166 13.05 -2.79 8.07
C ASN A 166 11.56 -3.22 8.12
N LEU A 167 10.72 -2.64 7.26
CA LEU A 167 9.27 -2.89 7.28
C LEU A 167 8.87 -4.35 6.99
N GLY A 168 9.68 -5.10 6.26
CA GLY A 168 9.47 -6.54 6.05
C GLY A 168 9.66 -7.34 7.33
N LYS A 169 10.72 -7.04 8.10
CA LYS A 169 10.95 -7.62 9.44
C LYS A 169 9.87 -7.19 10.43
N LEU A 170 9.47 -5.92 10.40
CA LEU A 170 8.36 -5.39 11.22
C LEU A 170 7.06 -6.16 10.96
N ARG A 171 6.74 -6.44 9.69
CA ARG A 171 5.55 -7.23 9.33
C ARG A 171 5.67 -8.71 9.72
N ALA A 172 6.87 -9.29 9.69
CA ALA A 172 7.09 -10.64 10.20
C ALA A 172 6.83 -10.71 11.72
N LEU A 173 7.27 -9.69 12.46
CA LEU A 173 6.99 -9.53 13.88
C LEU A 173 5.47 -9.37 14.12
N ALA A 174 4.80 -8.46 13.42
CA ALA A 174 3.35 -8.29 13.51
C ALA A 174 2.57 -9.59 13.20
N LYS A 175 3.02 -10.35 12.21
CA LYS A 175 2.41 -11.65 11.85
C LYS A 175 2.53 -12.68 12.98
N ARG A 176 3.66 -12.69 13.71
CA ARG A 176 3.86 -13.58 14.86
C ARG A 176 2.97 -13.16 16.04
N LEU A 177 2.93 -11.86 16.34
CA LEU A 177 2.13 -11.30 17.43
C LEU A 177 0.62 -11.41 17.19
N LYS A 178 0.17 -11.33 15.93
CA LYS A 178 -1.25 -11.24 15.55
C LYS A 178 -1.91 -10.02 16.20
N THR A 179 -3.24 -9.95 16.16
CA THR A 179 -3.99 -8.84 16.72
C THR A 179 -4.00 -8.87 18.26
N GLN A 180 -3.45 -7.83 18.90
CA GLN A 180 -3.39 -7.64 20.35
C GLN A 180 -3.63 -6.17 20.69
N GLN A 181 -4.86 -5.81 21.12
CA GLN A 181 -5.25 -4.40 21.30
C GLN A 181 -4.54 -3.71 22.47
N ASP A 182 -4.44 -4.37 23.62
CA ASP A 182 -3.85 -3.75 24.82
C ASP A 182 -2.33 -3.56 24.64
N LEU A 183 -1.66 -4.54 24.02
CA LEU A 183 -0.27 -4.42 23.58
C LEU A 183 -0.11 -3.29 22.56
N ALA A 184 -1.01 -3.15 21.57
CA ALA A 184 -0.95 -2.07 20.60
C ALA A 184 -1.02 -0.67 21.27
N ARG A 185 -1.92 -0.50 22.24
CA ARG A 185 -2.01 0.74 23.02
C ARG A 185 -0.75 0.99 23.85
N GLY A 186 -0.21 -0.05 24.48
CA GLY A 186 1.06 0.03 25.21
C GLY A 186 2.22 0.45 24.33
N LEU A 187 2.39 -0.21 23.17
CA LEU A 187 3.41 0.12 22.17
C LEU A 187 3.24 1.54 21.59
N TRP A 188 2.00 2.01 21.43
CA TRP A 188 1.74 3.38 20.98
C TRP A 188 2.24 4.43 22.00
N GLY A 189 1.97 4.16 23.28
CA GLY A 189 2.33 5.02 24.41
C GLY A 189 3.83 5.18 24.64
N THR A 190 4.68 4.30 24.09
CA THR A 190 6.14 4.44 24.20
C THR A 190 6.67 5.65 23.42
N GLY A 191 5.92 6.14 22.43
CA GLY A 191 6.36 7.22 21.56
C GLY A 191 7.36 6.80 20.47
N ASP A 192 7.87 5.57 20.49
CA ASP A 192 8.85 5.07 19.52
C ASP A 192 8.21 4.84 18.14
N GLY A 193 8.88 5.30 17.08
CA GLY A 193 8.37 5.20 15.72
C GLY A 193 8.14 3.77 15.24
N ALA A 194 9.07 2.84 15.53
CA ALA A 194 8.91 1.44 15.15
C ALA A 194 7.82 0.75 15.96
N ALA A 195 7.72 1.04 17.26
CA ALA A 195 6.66 0.55 18.14
C ALA A 195 5.28 1.02 17.69
N ARG A 196 5.13 2.29 17.33
CA ARG A 196 3.88 2.84 16.80
C ARG A 196 3.48 2.22 15.46
N LEU A 197 4.43 2.02 14.55
CA LEU A 197 4.15 1.30 13.30
C LEU A 197 3.72 -0.15 13.57
N LEU A 198 4.34 -0.84 14.52
CA LEU A 198 3.94 -2.19 14.94
C LEU A 198 2.54 -2.18 15.56
N ALA A 199 2.24 -1.23 16.45
CA ALA A 199 0.93 -1.05 17.08
C ALA A 199 -0.18 -0.97 16.04
N LEU A 200 0.02 -0.18 14.98
CA LEU A 200 -0.95 -0.03 13.89
C LEU A 200 -1.17 -1.33 13.09
N LEU A 201 -0.19 -2.24 13.06
CA LEU A 201 -0.32 -3.55 12.41
C LEU A 201 -1.03 -4.60 13.28
N ILE A 202 -0.98 -4.47 14.61
CA ILE A 202 -1.52 -5.46 15.55
C ILE A 202 -2.77 -4.98 16.31
N CYS A 203 -3.24 -3.76 16.06
CA CYS A 203 -4.45 -3.24 16.68
C CYS A 203 -5.76 -3.81 16.07
N ARG A 204 -6.88 -3.52 16.74
CA ARG A 204 -8.25 -3.65 16.23
C ARG A 204 -8.74 -2.25 15.85
N PRO A 205 -8.80 -1.87 14.57
CA PRO A 205 -9.15 -0.51 14.15
C PRO A 205 -10.46 0.06 14.71
N LYS A 206 -11.46 -0.80 14.89
CA LYS A 206 -12.81 -0.42 15.38
C LYS A 206 -12.91 -0.34 16.91
N ALA A 207 -11.83 -0.62 17.64
CA ALA A 207 -11.80 -0.61 19.09
C ALA A 207 -11.22 0.68 19.68
N PHE A 208 -10.79 1.62 18.82
CA PHE A 208 -10.37 2.95 19.22
C PHE A 208 -11.56 3.89 19.26
N GLU A 209 -11.63 4.70 20.31
CA GLU A 209 -12.63 5.75 20.44
C GLU A 209 -12.28 6.96 19.56
N ARG A 210 -13.27 7.82 19.28
CA ARG A 210 -13.08 9.03 18.46
C ARG A 210 -11.96 9.93 18.99
N ASP A 211 -11.99 10.27 20.27
CA ASP A 211 -10.99 11.18 20.89
C ASP A 211 -9.61 10.53 21.02
N GLU A 212 -9.57 9.21 21.15
CA GLU A 212 -8.33 8.44 21.12
C GLU A 212 -7.65 8.57 19.75
N LEU A 213 -8.41 8.45 18.66
CA LEU A 213 -7.89 8.62 17.30
C LEU A 213 -7.43 10.06 17.00
N ASP A 214 -8.13 11.08 17.52
CA ASP A 214 -7.68 12.49 17.44
C ASP A 214 -6.34 12.67 18.15
N THR A 215 -6.22 12.15 19.37
CA THR A 215 -4.98 12.19 20.14
C THR A 215 -3.84 11.48 19.39
N MET A 216 -4.09 10.27 18.90
CA MET A 216 -3.12 9.51 18.11
C MET A 216 -2.67 10.28 16.85
N MET A 217 -3.58 10.97 16.17
CA MET A 217 -3.23 11.76 14.99
C MET A 217 -2.29 12.92 15.33
N ARG A 218 -2.54 13.63 16.44
CA ARG A 218 -1.70 14.73 16.93
C ARG A 218 -0.36 14.27 17.49
N GLU A 219 -0.32 13.05 18.03
CA GLU A 219 0.89 12.44 18.53
C GLU A 219 1.77 11.83 17.44
N ALA A 220 1.21 11.48 16.28
CA ALA A 220 1.93 10.87 15.17
C ALA A 220 2.88 11.91 14.54
N ARG A 221 4.16 11.86 14.88
CA ARG A 221 5.15 12.86 14.45
C ARG A 221 5.70 12.65 13.06
N THR A 222 5.77 11.40 12.61
CA THR A 222 6.45 11.03 11.37
C THR A 222 5.49 10.72 10.24
N PRO A 223 5.85 11.04 8.98
CA PRO A 223 4.95 10.87 7.85
C PRO A 223 4.40 9.45 7.70
N LYS A 224 5.22 8.41 7.98
CA LYS A 224 4.80 7.00 7.89
C LYS A 224 3.78 6.62 8.95
N VAL A 225 3.99 7.02 10.21
CA VAL A 225 3.06 6.70 11.30
C VAL A 225 1.71 7.36 11.02
N GLN A 226 1.71 8.63 10.62
CA GLN A 226 0.50 9.36 10.23
C GLN A 226 -0.24 8.67 9.08
N ASP A 227 0.47 8.24 8.03
CA ASP A 227 -0.17 7.58 6.89
C ASP A 227 -0.77 6.21 7.25
N TRP A 228 -0.01 5.39 8.00
CA TRP A 228 -0.51 4.08 8.43
C TRP A 228 -1.67 4.22 9.40
N LEU A 229 -1.66 5.22 10.28
CA LEU A 229 -2.77 5.50 11.18
C LEU A 229 -4.04 5.79 10.37
N VAL A 230 -3.97 6.73 9.43
CA VAL A 230 -5.13 7.07 8.60
C VAL A 230 -5.60 5.85 7.81
N ASN A 231 -4.72 5.20 7.05
CA ASN A 231 -5.12 4.18 6.08
C ASN A 231 -5.46 2.82 6.71
N TYR A 232 -4.77 2.42 7.77
CA TYR A 232 -4.97 1.10 8.37
C TYR A 232 -6.02 1.12 9.47
N VAL A 233 -6.17 2.27 10.14
CA VAL A 233 -7.04 2.43 11.32
C VAL A 233 -8.20 3.37 11.03
N VAL A 234 -7.97 4.67 10.83
CA VAL A 234 -9.03 5.69 10.82
C VAL A 234 -10.05 5.45 9.71
N LYS A 235 -9.62 5.16 8.49
CA LYS A 235 -10.51 4.85 7.34
C LYS A 235 -11.46 3.67 7.59
N LYS A 236 -11.14 2.79 8.54
CA LYS A 236 -11.95 1.61 8.91
C LYS A 236 -12.77 1.81 10.19
N SER A 237 -12.58 2.94 10.86
CA SER A 237 -13.23 3.29 12.11
C SER A 237 -14.68 3.72 11.87
N PRO A 238 -15.62 3.42 12.77
CA PRO A 238 -16.95 4.03 12.74
C PRO A 238 -16.91 5.57 12.90
N HIS A 239 -15.83 6.12 13.44
CA HIS A 239 -15.66 7.56 13.70
C HIS A 239 -15.09 8.34 12.51
N ALA A 240 -14.90 7.70 11.35
CA ALA A 240 -14.22 8.31 10.20
C ALA A 240 -14.89 9.62 9.73
N GLU A 241 -16.22 9.70 9.71
CA GLU A 241 -16.93 10.91 9.27
C GLU A 241 -16.81 12.07 10.28
N ASP A 242 -16.96 11.77 11.58
CA ASP A 242 -16.82 12.77 12.63
C ASP A 242 -15.40 13.35 12.67
N LEU A 243 -14.39 12.49 12.48
CA LEU A 243 -12.99 12.90 12.38
C LEU A 243 -12.71 13.66 11.08
N ARG A 244 -13.29 13.25 9.95
CA ARG A 244 -13.18 14.00 8.69
C ARG A 244 -13.67 15.42 8.86
N LEU A 245 -14.86 15.61 9.44
CA LEU A 245 -15.43 16.94 9.68
C LEU A 245 -14.59 17.76 10.65
N ALA A 246 -14.11 17.16 11.74
CA ALA A 246 -13.28 17.84 12.73
C ALA A 246 -11.91 18.24 12.15
N TRP A 247 -11.30 17.40 11.33
CA TRP A 247 -9.96 17.61 10.80
C TRP A 247 -9.91 18.45 9.54
N PHE A 248 -10.99 18.50 8.74
CA PHE A 248 -10.98 19.10 7.39
C PHE A 248 -10.39 20.52 7.33
N ALA A 249 -10.71 21.35 8.33
CA ALA A 249 -10.24 22.73 8.45
C ALA A 249 -9.40 22.95 9.73
N ASP A 250 -8.74 21.90 10.23
CA ASP A 250 -7.84 22.01 11.39
C ASP A 250 -6.67 22.95 11.05
N PRO A 251 -6.27 23.85 11.96
CA PRO A 251 -5.14 24.76 11.73
C PRO A 251 -3.79 24.04 11.58
N ASP A 252 -3.65 22.81 12.07
CA ASP A 252 -2.49 21.98 11.80
C ASP A 252 -2.60 21.36 10.40
N PRO A 253 -1.73 21.70 9.44
CA PRO A 253 -1.80 21.18 8.08
C PRO A 253 -1.64 19.65 7.99
N VAL A 254 -1.01 19.02 8.98
CA VAL A 254 -0.88 17.56 9.04
C VAL A 254 -2.22 16.91 9.38
N VAL A 255 -2.95 17.49 10.33
CA VAL A 255 -4.30 17.03 10.71
C VAL A 255 -5.29 17.35 9.59
N ALA A 256 -5.21 18.54 9.00
CA ALA A 256 -5.98 18.91 7.81
C ALA A 256 -5.76 17.90 6.66
N ALA A 257 -4.52 17.49 6.41
CA ALA A 257 -4.22 16.51 5.39
C ALA A 257 -4.91 15.15 5.66
N ALA A 258 -5.06 14.74 6.91
CA ALA A 258 -5.84 13.55 7.27
C ALA A 258 -7.34 13.75 6.98
N GLY A 259 -7.89 14.93 7.28
CA GLY A 259 -9.27 15.30 6.91
C GLY A 259 -9.51 15.27 5.40
N TRP A 260 -8.57 15.79 4.61
CA TRP A 260 -8.61 15.71 3.15
C TRP A 260 -8.47 14.28 2.62
N ALA A 261 -7.61 13.45 3.22
CA ALA A 261 -7.48 12.04 2.85
C ALA A 261 -8.75 11.22 3.12
N LEU A 262 -9.48 11.52 4.20
CA LEU A 262 -10.80 10.94 4.47
C LEU A 262 -11.86 11.46 3.51
N THR A 263 -11.77 12.74 3.12
CA THR A 263 -12.66 13.35 2.11
C THR A 263 -12.47 12.69 0.74
N ALA A 264 -11.23 12.49 0.29
CA ALA A 264 -10.95 11.80 -0.96
C ALA A 264 -11.50 10.36 -0.97
N GLU A 265 -11.39 9.61 0.14
CA GLU A 265 -12.02 8.28 0.23
C GLU A 265 -13.55 8.35 0.16
N ARG A 266 -14.16 9.34 0.81
CA ARG A 266 -15.61 9.53 0.78
C ARG A 266 -16.11 9.88 -0.62
N VAL A 267 -15.38 10.71 -1.38
CA VAL A 267 -15.68 11.03 -2.79
C VAL A 267 -15.82 9.75 -3.63
N VAL A 268 -14.97 8.75 -3.40
CA VAL A 268 -14.99 7.48 -4.13
C VAL A 268 -16.09 6.54 -3.62
N LYS A 269 -16.26 6.43 -2.29
CA LYS A 269 -17.07 5.35 -1.70
C LYS A 269 -18.51 5.74 -1.35
N LYS A 270 -18.74 6.98 -0.91
CA LYS A 270 -20.01 7.49 -0.35
C LYS A 270 -20.16 9.00 -0.63
N PRO A 271 -20.24 9.42 -1.90
CA PRO A 271 -20.22 10.82 -2.28
C PRO A 271 -21.50 11.58 -1.91
N GLU A 272 -22.59 10.88 -1.57
CA GLU A 272 -23.89 11.49 -1.30
C GLU A 272 -23.78 12.54 -0.18
N GLY A 273 -24.24 13.76 -0.47
CA GLY A 273 -24.19 14.88 0.48
C GLY A 273 -22.83 15.58 0.61
N LEU A 274 -21.85 15.27 -0.24
CA LEU A 274 -20.66 16.11 -0.40
C LEU A 274 -20.94 17.27 -1.37
N ASP A 275 -20.48 18.47 -1.02
CA ASP A 275 -20.42 19.60 -1.93
C ASP A 275 -19.14 19.51 -2.79
N LEU A 276 -19.18 18.73 -3.86
CA LEU A 276 -18.03 18.54 -4.75
C LEU A 276 -17.62 19.84 -5.45
N ALA A 277 -18.58 20.72 -5.75
CA ALA A 277 -18.29 22.02 -6.36
C ALA A 277 -17.52 22.92 -5.40
N GLY A 278 -17.94 22.98 -4.13
CA GLY A 278 -17.24 23.70 -3.08
C GLY A 278 -15.86 23.11 -2.76
N LEU A 279 -15.70 21.79 -2.78
CA LEU A 279 -14.37 21.16 -2.63
C LEU A 279 -13.40 21.61 -3.74
N LEU A 280 -13.88 21.69 -4.99
CA LEU A 280 -13.08 22.19 -6.11
C LEU A 280 -12.76 23.69 -5.96
N ASP A 281 -13.67 24.50 -5.40
CA ASP A 281 -13.40 25.91 -5.11
C ASP A 281 -12.25 26.06 -4.10
N VAL A 282 -12.27 25.28 -3.01
CA VAL A 282 -11.20 25.30 -1.99
C VAL A 282 -9.87 24.81 -2.57
N ILE A 283 -9.89 23.73 -3.35
CA ILE A 283 -8.68 23.22 -4.01
C ILE A 283 -8.07 24.26 -4.94
N GLU A 284 -8.89 24.91 -5.76
CA GLU A 284 -8.43 25.93 -6.69
C GLU A 284 -7.81 27.14 -5.97
N ALA A 285 -8.38 27.53 -4.83
CA ALA A 285 -7.92 28.67 -4.06
C ALA A 285 -6.65 28.40 -3.24
N GLU A 286 -6.52 27.19 -2.66
CA GLU A 286 -5.55 26.96 -1.56
C GLU A 286 -4.47 25.92 -1.88
N MET A 287 -4.71 24.95 -2.77
CA MET A 287 -3.83 23.77 -2.91
C MET A 287 -2.39 24.14 -3.30
N LYS A 288 -2.21 25.18 -4.12
CA LYS A 288 -0.89 25.58 -4.64
C LYS A 288 0.06 26.03 -3.53
N ASP A 289 -0.46 26.69 -2.51
CA ASP A 289 0.32 27.25 -1.41
C ASP A 289 0.27 26.37 -0.14
N ALA A 290 -0.51 25.27 -0.17
CA ALA A 290 -0.60 24.32 0.92
C ALA A 290 0.74 23.58 1.15
N PRO A 291 1.09 23.24 2.40
CA PRO A 291 2.27 22.41 2.69
C PRO A 291 2.18 21.03 2.04
N ASP A 292 3.33 20.44 1.69
CA ASP A 292 3.47 19.22 0.88
C ASP A 292 2.44 18.12 1.16
N ARG A 293 2.24 17.77 2.43
CA ARG A 293 1.32 16.68 2.82
C ARG A 293 -0.15 17.04 2.57
N LEU A 294 -0.53 18.28 2.88
CA LEU A 294 -1.87 18.80 2.65
C LEU A 294 -2.11 18.98 1.14
N GLN A 295 -1.15 19.57 0.43
CA GLN A 295 -1.17 19.70 -1.02
C GLN A 295 -1.37 18.36 -1.72
N TRP A 296 -0.67 17.31 -1.28
CA TRP A 296 -0.87 15.96 -1.82
C TRP A 296 -2.28 15.41 -1.56
N ALA A 297 -2.81 15.59 -0.35
CA ALA A 297 -4.15 15.13 0.01
C ALA A 297 -5.24 15.86 -0.80
N MET A 298 -5.09 17.17 -1.00
CA MET A 298 -5.95 17.99 -1.86
C MET A 298 -5.85 17.56 -3.33
N ASN A 299 -4.64 17.31 -3.86
CA ASN A 299 -4.44 16.81 -5.23
C ASN A 299 -5.07 15.42 -5.42
N THR A 300 -4.98 14.57 -4.40
CA THR A 300 -5.67 13.27 -4.39
C THR A 300 -7.17 13.47 -4.47
N CYS A 301 -7.75 14.36 -3.67
CA CYS A 301 -9.18 14.66 -3.73
C CYS A 301 -9.60 15.24 -5.10
N LEU A 302 -8.81 16.14 -5.68
CA LEU A 302 -9.02 16.71 -7.02
C LEU A 302 -9.10 15.60 -8.07
N ALA A 303 -8.12 14.70 -8.06
CA ALA A 303 -8.05 13.59 -9.00
C ALA A 303 -9.25 12.64 -8.84
N GLU A 304 -9.57 12.21 -7.61
CA GLU A 304 -10.71 11.32 -7.36
C GLU A 304 -12.05 11.95 -7.78
N ILE A 305 -12.24 13.26 -7.57
CA ILE A 305 -13.42 13.98 -8.09
C ILE A 305 -13.46 13.87 -9.63
N GLY A 306 -12.36 14.16 -10.32
CA GLY A 306 -12.32 14.10 -11.77
C GLY A 306 -12.46 12.70 -12.38
N ILE A 307 -12.02 11.67 -11.64
CA ILE A 307 -12.12 10.27 -12.05
C ILE A 307 -13.57 9.79 -11.91
N GLU A 308 -14.12 9.91 -10.71
CA GLU A 308 -15.39 9.28 -10.33
C GLU A 308 -16.62 10.09 -10.77
N HIS A 309 -16.50 11.42 -10.89
CA HIS A 309 -17.63 12.32 -11.13
C HIS A 309 -17.47 13.04 -12.48
N GLY A 310 -18.02 12.43 -13.53
CA GLY A 310 -17.82 12.85 -14.92
C GLY A 310 -18.23 14.29 -15.22
N GLU A 311 -19.27 14.80 -14.56
CA GLU A 311 -19.75 16.18 -14.63
C GLU A 311 -18.74 17.21 -14.08
N HIS A 312 -17.86 16.80 -13.18
CA HIS A 312 -16.81 17.64 -12.60
C HIS A 312 -15.44 17.49 -13.27
N ARG A 313 -15.27 16.48 -14.14
CA ARG A 313 -13.99 16.11 -14.73
C ARG A 313 -13.26 17.24 -15.45
N ALA A 314 -13.95 17.93 -16.36
CA ALA A 314 -13.34 19.02 -17.12
C ALA A 314 -12.84 20.14 -16.19
N ARG A 315 -13.60 20.42 -15.11
CA ARG A 315 -13.22 21.40 -14.10
C ARG A 315 -11.99 20.94 -13.31
N ALA A 316 -11.97 19.68 -12.86
CA ALA A 316 -10.86 19.10 -12.11
C ALA A 316 -9.55 19.10 -12.91
N ILE A 317 -9.61 18.71 -14.19
CA ILE A 317 -8.47 18.76 -15.12
C ILE A 317 -7.97 20.21 -15.25
N GLY A 318 -8.87 21.16 -15.53
CA GLY A 318 -8.51 22.57 -15.69
C GLY A 318 -7.85 23.17 -14.44
N ILE A 319 -8.29 22.79 -13.24
CA ILE A 319 -7.63 23.19 -11.99
C ILE A 319 -6.21 22.61 -11.93
N GLY A 320 -6.06 21.32 -12.20
CA GLY A 320 -4.74 20.66 -12.21
C GLY A 320 -3.76 21.32 -13.20
N GLU A 321 -4.22 21.65 -14.41
CA GLU A 321 -3.42 22.36 -15.42
C GLU A 321 -3.02 23.78 -14.99
N ARG A 322 -3.91 24.54 -14.35
CA ARG A 322 -3.60 25.89 -13.86
C ARG A 322 -2.63 25.89 -12.69
N LEU A 323 -2.80 24.96 -11.76
CA LEU A 323 -2.01 24.93 -10.52
C LEU A 323 -0.66 24.23 -10.70
N GLU A 324 -0.55 23.30 -11.64
CA GLU A 324 0.68 22.53 -11.96
C GLU A 324 1.29 21.78 -10.76
N VAL A 325 0.49 21.54 -9.73
CA VAL A 325 0.89 20.79 -8.53
C VAL A 325 1.30 19.37 -8.91
N LEU A 326 2.51 18.96 -8.51
CA LEU A 326 3.11 17.64 -8.81
C LEU A 326 3.35 17.35 -10.32
N LYS A 327 3.33 18.37 -11.19
CA LYS A 327 3.59 18.22 -12.63
C LYS A 327 4.92 17.54 -12.94
N ASP A 328 5.97 17.94 -12.23
CA ASP A 328 7.34 17.42 -12.41
C ASP A 328 7.70 16.28 -11.45
N TYR A 329 6.70 15.68 -10.78
CA TYR A 329 6.95 14.61 -9.83
C TYR A 329 7.63 13.40 -10.50
N PRO A 330 8.79 12.94 -10.01
CA PRO A 330 9.52 11.83 -10.62
C PRO A 330 8.66 10.56 -10.69
N THR A 331 8.33 10.14 -11.91
CA THR A 331 7.49 8.96 -12.17
C THR A 331 8.28 7.91 -12.92
N SER A 332 8.44 6.73 -12.31
CA SER A 332 9.15 5.60 -12.93
C SER A 332 8.40 5.07 -14.17
N PRO A 333 9.12 4.48 -15.15
CA PRO A 333 8.48 3.88 -16.32
C PRO A 333 7.38 2.87 -15.95
N GLY A 334 6.20 3.02 -16.56
CA GLY A 334 5.04 2.15 -16.32
C GLY A 334 4.16 2.53 -15.12
N CYS A 335 4.53 3.56 -14.35
CA CYS A 335 3.67 4.14 -13.32
C CYS A 335 2.85 5.30 -13.89
N THR A 336 1.69 5.57 -13.28
CA THR A 336 0.89 6.77 -13.59
C THR A 336 1.41 7.93 -12.75
N SER A 337 1.65 9.09 -13.38
CA SER A 337 2.06 10.32 -12.67
C SER A 337 0.98 10.76 -11.69
N PRO A 338 1.33 11.29 -10.50
CA PRO A 338 0.36 11.85 -9.57
C PRO A 338 -0.16 13.23 -9.99
N PHE A 339 0.35 13.82 -11.08
CA PHE A 339 -0.17 15.06 -11.65
C PHE A 339 -1.64 14.85 -12.07
N ALA A 340 -2.56 15.59 -11.42
CA ALA A 340 -3.99 15.30 -11.50
C ALA A 340 -4.54 15.14 -12.94
N PRO A 341 -4.22 15.99 -13.93
CA PRO A 341 -4.69 15.80 -15.31
C PRO A 341 -4.29 14.45 -15.91
N ILE A 342 -2.99 14.09 -15.82
CA ILE A 342 -2.49 12.81 -16.34
C ILE A 342 -3.13 11.64 -15.60
N TRP A 343 -3.27 11.77 -14.29
CA TRP A 343 -3.81 10.72 -13.45
C TRP A 343 -5.30 10.47 -13.76
N ILE A 344 -6.10 11.53 -13.83
CA ILE A 344 -7.53 11.48 -14.17
C ILE A 344 -7.72 10.78 -15.52
N ASP A 345 -7.05 11.25 -16.56
CA ASP A 345 -7.18 10.69 -17.91
C ASP A 345 -6.83 9.19 -17.95
N GLU A 346 -5.74 8.81 -17.29
CA GLU A 346 -5.29 7.42 -17.28
C GLU A 346 -6.25 6.49 -16.51
N MET A 347 -6.85 6.93 -15.40
CA MET A 347 -7.82 6.12 -14.66
C MET A 347 -9.15 5.99 -15.42
N VAL A 348 -9.64 7.09 -15.99
CA VAL A 348 -10.85 7.09 -16.82
C VAL A 348 -10.69 6.15 -18.02
N ARG A 349 -9.53 6.20 -18.68
CA ARG A 349 -9.21 5.30 -19.80
C ARG A 349 -9.23 3.83 -19.35
N ARG A 350 -8.71 3.52 -18.17
CA ARG A 350 -8.74 2.14 -17.61
C ARG A 350 -10.14 1.67 -17.26
N GLN A 351 -11.03 2.58 -16.85
CA GLN A 351 -12.44 2.28 -16.58
C GLN A 351 -13.28 2.09 -17.87
N GLY A 352 -12.70 2.33 -19.05
CA GLY A 352 -13.40 2.24 -20.34
C GLY A 352 -14.14 3.52 -20.74
N GLY A 353 -13.94 4.63 -20.02
CA GLY A 353 -14.47 5.93 -20.38
C GLY A 353 -13.69 6.58 -21.53
N THR A 354 -14.35 7.40 -22.35
CA THR A 354 -13.69 8.22 -23.36
C THR A 354 -13.02 9.43 -22.67
N SER A 355 -11.70 9.54 -22.75
CA SER A 355 -10.98 10.73 -22.25
C SER A 355 -11.31 11.96 -23.12
N PRO A 356 -11.49 13.15 -22.52
CA PRO A 356 -11.76 14.39 -23.27
C PRO A 356 -10.60 14.85 -24.13
N ALA A 357 -9.37 14.35 -23.94
CA ALA A 357 -8.17 14.72 -24.70
C ALA A 357 -8.16 14.25 -26.17
N ALA A 358 -9.26 13.66 -26.66
CA ALA A 358 -9.44 13.21 -28.03
C ALA A 358 -10.26 14.18 -28.92
N ARG A 359 -10.41 15.46 -28.54
CA ARG A 359 -11.04 16.49 -29.40
C ARG A 359 -10.15 17.70 -29.61
#